data_AF-A0A8C8UFY3-F1
#
_entry.id   AF-A0A8C8UFY3-F1
#
_cell.length_a   1.000
_cell.length_b   1.000
_cell.length_c   1.000
_cell.angle_alpha   90.00
_cell.angle_beta   90.00
_cell.angle_gamma   90.00
#
_symmetry.space_group_name_H-M   'P 1'
#
loop_
_entity.id
_entity.type
_entity.pdbx_description
1 polymer ?
#
loop_
_entity_poly.entity_id
_entity_poly.type
_entity_poly.pdbx_seq_one_letter_code
_entity_poly.pdbx_strand_id
1 'polypeptide(L)'
;MAFQDLLNQAGSMGRYQILQMAFLLICNVMVTPHAILENFTAAIPGHRCWVHIIDNDTVSDSDSGTLSQDDLLRISIPLDSNLRPDKCHRFVQPQWHLLHLNGTFSNVTEPDTEPCVDGWVYDQSTFLSTTVTEWDLVCGSQVLGSVAKFILMIGILVGGFLGGHLSDRFGRKLILTCALLPMAITGTCAALAPTFFIYCLLHFLKGVCVSLIHMNCVLLTLVTILMSCATSFGSIVMAGLAFAFRNWHHLQLVMSVPIFFFLIPTRDFCIWWYSRRVCFYSTLVGLSMQTHDESPIMFQTSLHLPFVNLHFNGNKFSNL
;
A
#
# COMPACT_ATOMS: atom_id res chain seq x y z
N MET A 1 -14.28 -36.46 18.95
CA MET A 1 -13.89 -37.87 18.80
C MET A 1 -12.37 -38.09 18.73
N ALA A 2 -11.47 -37.11 18.60
CA ALA A 2 -10.59 -36.76 19.72
C ALA A 2 -10.30 -35.24 19.75
N PHE A 3 -10.35 -34.61 18.58
CA PHE A 3 -10.27 -33.16 18.42
C PHE A 3 -11.49 -32.43 19.03
N GLN A 4 -12.71 -32.97 18.86
CA GLN A 4 -13.88 -32.42 19.55
C GLN A 4 -13.81 -32.61 21.07
N ASP A 5 -13.14 -33.65 21.56
CA ASP A 5 -13.00 -33.89 23.00
C ASP A 5 -11.98 -32.93 23.59
N LEU A 6 -10.89 -32.64 22.86
CA LEU A 6 -9.96 -31.56 23.17
C LEU A 6 -10.60 -30.17 23.09
N LEU A 7 -11.50 -29.92 22.13
CA LEU A 7 -12.27 -28.66 22.05
C LEU A 7 -13.27 -28.51 23.20
N ASN A 8 -13.92 -29.60 23.60
CA ASN A 8 -14.82 -29.62 24.77
C ASN A 8 -14.03 -29.43 26.08
N GLN A 9 -12.81 -29.97 26.15
CA GLN A 9 -11.93 -29.89 27.33
C GLN A 9 -11.16 -28.57 27.42
N ALA A 10 -10.94 -27.87 26.30
CA ALA A 10 -10.42 -26.50 26.26
C ALA A 10 -11.43 -25.46 26.82
N GLY A 11 -12.68 -25.85 27.03
CA GLY A 11 -13.75 -25.01 27.58
C GLY A 11 -14.29 -24.00 26.57
N SER A 12 -15.47 -23.43 26.87
CA SER A 12 -16.07 -22.36 26.07
C SER A 12 -15.09 -21.19 25.91
N MET A 13 -15.04 -20.55 24.74
CA MET A 13 -14.14 -19.41 24.50
C MET A 13 -14.23 -18.39 25.65
N GLY A 14 -13.12 -18.22 26.38
CA GLY A 14 -13.04 -17.21 27.42
C GLY A 14 -13.19 -15.80 26.83
N ARG A 15 -13.66 -14.84 27.64
CA ARG A 15 -13.84 -13.44 27.21
C ARG A 15 -12.59 -12.86 26.52
N TYR A 16 -11.40 -13.24 26.98
CA TYR A 16 -10.13 -12.82 26.38
C TYR A 16 -9.93 -13.37 24.96
N GLN A 17 -10.28 -14.64 24.72
CA GLN A 17 -10.16 -15.27 23.40
C GLN A 17 -11.13 -14.63 22.40
N ILE A 18 -12.35 -14.31 22.83
CA ILE A 18 -13.34 -13.60 22.01
C ILE A 18 -12.84 -12.20 21.64
N LEU A 19 -12.30 -11.46 22.61
CA LEU A 19 -11.78 -10.12 22.37
C LEU A 19 -10.56 -10.14 21.44
N GLN A 20 -9.66 -11.11 21.60
CA GLN A 20 -8.52 -11.31 20.70
C GLN A 20 -8.99 -11.67 19.29
N MET A 21 -9.99 -12.55 19.15
CA MET A 21 -10.56 -12.92 17.86
C MET A 21 -11.18 -11.72 17.15
N ALA A 22 -11.99 -10.93 17.86
CA ALA A 22 -12.60 -9.70 17.33
C ALA A 22 -11.53 -8.72 16.85
N PHE A 23 -10.45 -8.53 17.62
CA PHE A 23 -9.33 -7.67 17.23
C PHE A 23 -8.66 -8.15 15.93
N LEU A 24 -8.35 -9.44 15.81
CA LEU A 24 -7.71 -9.99 14.60
C LEU A 24 -8.60 -9.87 13.37
N LEU A 25 -9.92 -10.05 13.53
CA LEU A 25 -10.88 -9.85 12.45
C LEU A 25 -10.90 -8.40 11.98
N ILE A 26 -11.01 -7.45 12.91
CA ILE A 26 -11.02 -6.02 12.57
C ILE A 26 -9.70 -5.62 11.91
N CYS A 27 -8.55 -6.07 12.42
CA CYS A 27 -7.27 -5.85 11.78
C CYS A 27 -7.22 -6.38 10.35
N ASN A 28 -7.78 -7.57 10.09
CA ASN A 28 -7.80 -8.14 8.75
C ASN A 28 -8.73 -7.38 7.79
N VAL A 29 -9.90 -6.94 8.26
CA VAL A 29 -10.83 -6.09 7.50
C VAL A 29 -10.14 -4.78 7.09
N MET A 30 -9.30 -4.21 7.95
CA MET A 30 -8.60 -2.94 7.66
C MET A 30 -7.36 -3.13 6.78
N VAL A 31 -6.54 -4.15 7.05
CA VAL A 31 -5.20 -4.29 6.45
C VAL A 31 -5.23 -4.97 5.09
N THR A 32 -5.99 -6.05 4.92
CA THR A 32 -5.96 -6.85 3.69
C THR A 32 -6.38 -6.06 2.44
N PRO A 33 -7.39 -5.15 2.50
CA PRO A 33 -7.78 -4.35 1.34
C PRO A 33 -6.68 -3.42 0.80
N HIS A 34 -5.65 -3.09 1.59
CA HIS A 34 -4.52 -2.30 1.10
C HIS A 34 -3.75 -2.97 -0.05
N ALA A 35 -3.87 -4.31 -0.21
CA ALA A 35 -3.28 -5.03 -1.32
C ALA A 35 -3.96 -4.73 -2.68
N ILE A 36 -5.23 -4.33 -2.65
CA ILE A 36 -6.05 -4.06 -3.84
C ILE A 36 -6.39 -2.57 -4.00
N LEU A 37 -6.03 -1.74 -3.03
CA LEU A 37 -6.22 -0.29 -3.02
C LEU A 37 -5.66 0.38 -4.30
N GLU A 38 -4.55 -0.12 -4.81
CA GLU A 38 -3.88 0.41 -6.01
C GLU A 38 -4.73 0.29 -7.27
N ASN A 39 -5.64 -0.68 -7.34
CA ASN A 39 -6.54 -0.81 -8.48
C ASN A 39 -7.45 0.42 -8.63
N PHE A 40 -7.75 1.08 -7.51
CA PHE A 40 -8.59 2.26 -7.47
C PHE A 40 -7.77 3.54 -7.57
N THR A 41 -6.61 3.60 -6.91
CA THR A 41 -5.76 4.80 -6.93
C THR A 41 -4.98 4.98 -8.22
N ALA A 42 -4.69 3.89 -8.96
CA ALA A 42 -3.97 3.92 -10.24
C ALA A 42 -4.89 3.69 -11.44
N ALA A 43 -6.18 4.01 -11.32
CA ALA A 43 -7.08 4.02 -12.46
C ALA A 43 -6.63 5.08 -13.49
N ILE A 44 -6.67 4.71 -14.77
CA ILE A 44 -6.31 5.59 -15.88
C ILE A 44 -7.60 6.27 -16.37
N PRO A 45 -7.83 7.56 -16.06
CA PRO A 45 -8.98 8.27 -16.61
C PRO A 45 -8.84 8.47 -18.12
N GLY A 46 -9.96 8.84 -18.76
CA GLY A 46 -9.93 9.33 -20.14
C GLY A 46 -8.94 10.49 -20.23
N HIS A 47 -8.09 10.49 -21.25
CA HIS A 47 -7.07 11.51 -21.42
C HIS A 47 -6.88 11.82 -22.90
N ARG A 48 -6.44 13.04 -23.15
CA ARG A 48 -6.01 13.53 -24.45
C ARG A 48 -4.73 14.33 -24.29
N CYS A 49 -4.04 14.55 -25.41
CA CYS A 49 -2.88 15.41 -25.44
C CYS A 49 -3.27 16.87 -25.21
N TRP A 50 -2.41 17.59 -24.51
CA TRP A 50 -2.57 19.02 -24.35
C TRP A 50 -2.28 19.75 -25.67
N VAL A 51 -3.16 20.69 -26.01
CA VAL A 51 -3.12 21.44 -27.28
C VAL A 51 -3.18 22.94 -27.00
N HIS A 52 -2.12 23.66 -27.35
CA HIS A 52 -2.01 25.11 -27.14
C HIS A 52 -3.23 25.93 -27.59
N ILE A 53 -3.81 25.64 -28.76
CA ILE A 53 -4.92 26.43 -29.31
C ILE A 53 -6.20 26.28 -28.48
N ILE A 54 -6.33 25.17 -27.76
CA ILE A 54 -7.53 24.82 -27.00
C ILE A 54 -7.35 25.12 -25.51
N ASP A 55 -6.23 24.69 -24.95
CA ASP A 55 -6.05 24.62 -23.51
C ASP A 55 -5.31 25.85 -22.94
N ASN A 56 -4.82 26.77 -23.79
CA ASN A 56 -4.22 28.04 -23.36
C ASN A 56 -5.25 29.17 -23.18
N ASP A 57 -6.40 29.08 -23.87
CA ASP A 57 -7.45 30.09 -23.76
C ASP A 57 -8.22 29.88 -22.45
N THR A 58 -7.91 30.71 -21.45
CA THR A 58 -8.81 30.95 -20.32
C THR A 58 -10.10 31.53 -20.88
N VAL A 59 -11.08 30.67 -21.14
CA VAL A 59 -12.41 30.96 -21.72
C VAL A 59 -12.91 32.35 -21.31
N SER A 60 -12.77 33.33 -22.19
CA SER A 60 -13.70 34.44 -22.29
C SER A 60 -14.74 34.04 -23.32
N ASP A 61 -15.84 33.45 -22.85
CA ASP A 61 -17.09 33.35 -23.58
C ASP A 61 -17.52 34.77 -24.00
N SER A 62 -17.04 35.19 -25.15
CA SER A 62 -17.46 36.40 -25.82
C SER A 62 -17.38 36.12 -27.30
N ASP A 63 -18.49 35.60 -27.82
CA ASP A 63 -19.02 35.78 -29.17
C ASP A 63 -18.07 36.46 -30.16
N SER A 64 -17.39 35.65 -30.98
CA SER A 64 -17.00 36.06 -32.34
C SER A 64 -16.55 34.86 -33.19
N GLY A 65 -17.48 34.12 -33.77
CA GLY A 65 -17.23 33.28 -34.97
C GLY A 65 -16.09 32.25 -34.89
N THR A 66 -15.70 31.83 -33.69
CA THR A 66 -14.59 30.90 -33.45
C THR A 66 -15.04 29.46 -33.67
N LEU A 67 -14.16 28.69 -34.31
CA LEU A 67 -14.32 27.28 -34.63
C LEU A 67 -14.71 26.45 -33.38
N SER A 68 -15.56 25.43 -33.52
CA SER A 68 -16.00 24.63 -32.37
C SER A 68 -14.84 23.86 -31.72
N GLN A 69 -14.93 23.59 -30.42
CA GLN A 69 -13.90 22.83 -29.68
C GLN A 69 -13.60 21.47 -30.32
N ASP A 70 -14.64 20.80 -30.81
CA ASP A 70 -14.52 19.49 -31.46
C ASP A 70 -13.80 19.59 -32.80
N ASP A 71 -14.02 20.67 -33.54
CA ASP A 71 -13.31 20.95 -34.79
C ASP A 71 -11.82 21.26 -34.54
N LEU A 72 -11.50 22.00 -33.47
CA LEU A 72 -10.12 22.25 -33.04
C LEU A 72 -9.41 20.95 -32.59
N LEU A 73 -10.11 20.07 -31.88
CA LEU A 73 -9.55 18.77 -31.50
C LEU A 73 -9.27 17.91 -32.73
N ARG A 74 -10.17 17.94 -33.72
CA ARG A 74 -10.06 17.16 -34.96
C ARG A 74 -8.87 17.56 -35.82
N ILE A 75 -8.48 18.84 -35.83
CA ILE A 75 -7.28 19.30 -36.56
C ILE A 75 -5.97 19.04 -35.81
N SER A 76 -6.02 18.85 -34.49
CA SER A 76 -4.82 18.73 -33.64
C SER A 76 -4.47 17.30 -33.25
N ILE A 77 -5.47 16.40 -33.19
CA ILE A 77 -5.30 15.02 -32.73
C ILE A 77 -5.75 14.05 -33.83
N PRO A 78 -4.91 13.09 -34.26
CA PRO A 78 -5.30 12.08 -35.22
C PRO A 78 -6.41 11.18 -34.67
N LEU A 79 -7.18 10.54 -35.54
CA LEU A 79 -8.17 9.55 -35.13
C LEU A 79 -7.51 8.16 -35.10
N ASP A 80 -7.73 7.41 -34.02
CA ASP A 80 -7.39 6.00 -33.92
C ASP A 80 -8.32 5.14 -34.78
N SER A 81 -7.99 3.86 -34.94
CA SER A 81 -8.72 2.80 -35.65
C SER A 81 -10.23 2.75 -35.35
N ASN A 82 -10.64 3.22 -34.16
CA ASN A 82 -12.04 3.27 -33.72
C ASN A 82 -12.75 4.60 -34.04
N LEU A 83 -12.16 5.46 -34.88
CA LEU A 83 -12.67 6.81 -35.20
C LEU A 83 -12.82 7.71 -33.96
N ARG A 84 -11.99 7.49 -32.95
CA ARG A 84 -11.90 8.33 -31.75
C ARG A 84 -10.58 9.09 -31.76
N PRO A 85 -10.49 10.27 -31.12
CA PRO A 85 -9.21 10.94 -30.96
C PRO A 85 -8.18 9.98 -30.36
N ASP A 86 -7.03 9.86 -31.01
CA ASP A 86 -5.91 9.11 -30.46
C ASP A 86 -5.54 9.74 -29.12
N LYS A 87 -5.28 8.87 -28.17
CA LYS A 87 -4.87 9.31 -26.85
C LYS A 87 -3.40 9.68 -26.90
N CYS A 88 -2.56 8.93 -27.59
CA CYS A 88 -1.11 8.98 -27.35
C CYS A 88 -0.29 9.86 -28.28
N HIS A 89 -0.86 10.25 -29.42
CA HIS A 89 -0.18 11.04 -30.43
C HIS A 89 -0.99 12.28 -30.78
N ARG A 90 -0.29 13.29 -31.27
CA ARG A 90 -0.86 14.50 -31.84
C ARG A 90 -0.19 14.82 -33.18
N PHE A 91 -0.80 15.69 -33.96
CA PHE A 91 -0.13 16.22 -35.15
C PHE A 91 0.94 17.23 -34.76
N VAL A 92 2.09 17.18 -35.44
CA VAL A 92 3.18 18.16 -35.25
C VAL A 92 2.70 19.58 -35.56
N GLN A 93 1.81 19.71 -36.57
CA GLN A 93 1.15 20.96 -36.94
C GLN A 93 -0.35 20.74 -37.09
N PRO A 94 -1.20 21.72 -36.70
CA PRO A 94 -2.64 21.61 -36.85
C PRO A 94 -3.05 21.48 -38.32
N GLN A 95 -3.79 20.42 -38.62
CA GLN A 95 -4.21 20.05 -39.96
C GLN A 95 -5.54 20.73 -40.33
N TRP A 96 -5.49 22.05 -40.57
CA TRP A 96 -6.66 22.86 -40.93
C TRP A 96 -7.43 22.34 -42.16
N HIS A 97 -6.75 21.60 -43.04
CA HIS A 97 -7.36 20.99 -44.22
C HIS A 97 -8.47 19.97 -43.85
N LEU A 98 -8.44 19.37 -42.65
CA LEU A 98 -9.45 18.42 -42.18
C LEU A 98 -10.84 19.06 -41.95
N LEU A 99 -10.92 20.38 -41.83
CA LEU A 99 -12.18 21.12 -41.70
C LEU A 99 -12.88 21.34 -43.05
N HIS A 100 -12.11 21.35 -44.14
CA HIS A 100 -12.59 21.62 -45.49
C HIS A 100 -12.59 20.35 -46.34
N LEU A 101 -13.51 19.43 -46.04
CA LEU A 101 -13.76 18.17 -46.76
C LEU A 101 -14.18 18.33 -48.24
N ASN A 102 -14.33 19.55 -48.75
CA ASN A 102 -14.82 19.84 -50.12
C ASN A 102 -13.71 20.12 -51.15
N GLY A 103 -12.43 20.07 -50.78
CA GLY A 103 -11.32 20.24 -51.71
C GLY A 103 -10.79 18.92 -52.25
N THR A 104 -10.67 18.79 -53.58
CA THR A 104 -9.89 17.72 -54.23
C THR A 104 -8.40 17.94 -53.92
N PHE A 105 -7.91 17.37 -52.83
CA PHE A 105 -6.50 17.46 -52.46
C PHE A 105 -5.69 16.33 -53.10
N SER A 106 -4.72 16.73 -53.93
CA SER A 106 -3.75 15.86 -54.59
C SER A 106 -2.63 15.45 -53.63
N ASN A 107 -2.35 14.14 -53.54
CA ASN A 107 -1.19 13.54 -52.86
C ASN A 107 -0.89 14.09 -51.46
N VAL A 108 -1.74 13.76 -50.50
CA VAL A 108 -1.48 14.02 -49.08
C VAL A 108 -0.48 12.96 -48.59
N THR A 109 0.76 13.39 -48.33
CA THR A 109 1.71 12.63 -47.50
C THR A 109 1.04 12.38 -46.15
N GLU A 110 1.18 11.18 -45.56
CA GLU A 110 0.63 10.92 -44.23
C GLU A 110 1.04 12.04 -43.27
N PRO A 111 0.08 12.64 -42.54
CA PRO A 111 0.38 13.77 -41.67
C PRO A 111 1.33 13.32 -40.57
N ASP A 112 2.41 14.08 -40.38
CA ASP A 112 3.42 13.79 -39.37
C ASP A 112 2.80 13.86 -37.97
N THR A 113 2.92 12.75 -37.23
CA THR A 113 2.46 12.62 -35.84
C THR A 113 3.65 12.51 -34.90
N GLU A 114 3.48 13.06 -33.70
CA GLU A 114 4.46 13.00 -32.61
C GLU A 114 3.81 12.54 -31.30
N PRO A 115 4.56 11.92 -30.37
CA PRO A 115 4.07 11.67 -29.03
C PRO A 115 3.82 12.99 -28.31
N CYS A 116 2.93 12.96 -27.31
CA CYS A 116 2.50 14.18 -26.65
C CYS A 116 3.57 14.70 -25.67
N VAL A 117 4.20 15.80 -26.06
CA VAL A 117 5.34 16.41 -25.35
C VAL A 117 4.94 17.51 -24.37
N ASP A 118 3.83 18.20 -24.62
CA ASP A 118 3.37 19.35 -23.83
C ASP A 118 2.42 18.95 -22.68
N GLY A 119 2.37 17.67 -22.35
CA GLY A 119 1.56 17.13 -21.26
C GLY A 119 0.17 16.65 -21.68
N TRP A 120 -0.69 16.46 -20.68
CA TRP A 120 -1.94 15.71 -20.79
C TRP A 120 -3.12 16.45 -20.17
N VAL A 121 -4.29 16.31 -20.78
CA VAL A 121 -5.56 16.75 -20.20
C VAL A 121 -6.39 15.53 -19.85
N TYR A 122 -6.67 15.37 -18.56
CA TYR A 122 -7.43 14.24 -18.01
C TYR A 122 -8.89 14.61 -17.78
N ASP A 123 -9.79 13.66 -18.08
CA ASP A 123 -11.20 13.76 -17.74
C ASP A 123 -11.41 13.55 -16.23
N GLN A 124 -11.93 14.58 -15.57
CA GLN A 124 -12.19 14.62 -14.13
C GLN A 124 -13.61 14.18 -13.75
N SER A 125 -14.41 13.69 -14.70
CA SER A 125 -15.79 13.26 -14.47
C SER A 125 -15.89 12.15 -13.41
N THR A 126 -15.00 11.16 -13.49
CA THR A 126 -15.02 9.95 -12.66
C THR A 126 -14.04 10.05 -11.48
N PHE A 127 -12.80 10.47 -11.74
CA PHE A 127 -11.76 10.64 -10.72
C PHE A 127 -11.21 12.05 -10.79
N LEU A 128 -11.02 12.69 -9.64
CA LEU A 128 -10.49 14.05 -9.58
C LEU A 128 -8.96 14.05 -9.72
N SER A 129 -8.30 13.08 -9.07
CA SER A 129 -6.86 12.86 -9.17
C SER A 129 -6.57 11.40 -8.89
N THR A 130 -5.66 10.83 -9.67
CA THR A 130 -5.13 9.48 -9.50
C THR A 130 -3.61 9.50 -9.48
N THR A 131 -3.00 8.40 -9.00
CA THR A 131 -1.55 8.16 -9.09
C THR A 131 -1.04 8.32 -10.54
N VAL A 132 -1.88 7.99 -11.52
CA VAL A 132 -1.53 8.12 -12.94
C VAL A 132 -1.48 9.58 -13.39
N THR A 133 -2.44 10.40 -12.96
CA THR A 133 -2.51 11.82 -13.34
C THR A 133 -1.46 12.67 -12.63
N GLU A 134 -0.95 12.23 -11.47
CA GLU A 134 0.07 12.96 -10.71
C GLU A 134 1.46 12.89 -11.36
N TRP A 135 1.79 11.75 -11.95
CA TRP A 135 3.11 11.48 -12.54
C TRP A 135 3.06 11.19 -14.05
N ASP A 136 1.95 11.54 -14.70
CA ASP A 136 1.70 11.31 -16.14
C ASP A 136 2.09 9.92 -16.62
N LEU A 137 1.54 8.90 -15.96
CA LEU A 137 1.84 7.48 -16.21
C LEU A 137 0.97 6.90 -17.33
N VAL A 138 0.93 7.58 -18.48
CA VAL A 138 0.12 7.20 -19.66
C VAL A 138 1.00 6.95 -20.89
N CYS A 139 0.46 6.23 -21.88
CA CYS A 139 1.14 5.95 -23.14
C CYS A 139 2.54 5.33 -22.94
N GLY A 140 3.63 6.02 -23.30
CA GLY A 140 5.00 5.50 -23.15
C GLY A 140 5.41 5.18 -21.71
N SER A 141 4.85 5.89 -20.71
CA SER A 141 5.12 5.69 -19.28
C SER A 141 4.09 4.79 -18.58
N GLN A 142 3.12 4.23 -19.31
CA GLN A 142 2.08 3.38 -18.73
C GLN A 142 2.64 2.15 -17.99
N VAL A 143 3.79 1.64 -18.44
CA VAL A 143 4.49 0.53 -17.81
C VAL A 143 4.85 0.85 -16.35
N LEU A 144 5.18 2.09 -16.02
CA LEU A 144 5.53 2.51 -14.65
C LEU A 144 4.35 2.31 -13.68
N GLY A 145 3.12 2.61 -14.11
CA GLY A 145 1.94 2.34 -13.29
C GLY A 145 1.82 0.86 -12.91
N SER A 146 2.16 -0.04 -13.83
CA SER A 146 2.18 -1.49 -13.57
C SER A 146 3.36 -1.92 -12.69
N VAL A 147 4.51 -1.24 -12.80
CA VAL A 147 5.69 -1.48 -11.97
C VAL A 147 5.40 -1.22 -10.49
N ALA A 148 4.67 -0.16 -10.15
CA ALA A 148 4.31 0.13 -8.75
C ALA A 148 3.54 -1.03 -8.10
N LYS A 149 2.56 -1.59 -8.82
CA LYS A 149 1.79 -2.76 -8.38
C LYS A 149 2.63 -4.02 -8.30
N PHE A 150 3.54 -4.21 -9.25
CA PHE A 150 4.47 -5.34 -9.21
C PHE A 150 5.39 -5.27 -7.98
N ILE A 151 5.91 -4.08 -7.65
CA ILE A 151 6.74 -3.85 -6.46
C ILE A 151 5.96 -4.17 -5.17
N LEU A 152 4.69 -3.78 -5.09
CA LEU A 152 3.82 -4.18 -3.97
C LEU A 152 3.76 -5.71 -3.84
N MET A 153 3.56 -6.43 -4.94
CA MET A 153 3.46 -7.89 -4.94
C MET A 153 4.78 -8.56 -4.54
N ILE A 154 5.94 -8.03 -4.97
CA ILE A 154 7.24 -8.49 -4.48
C ILE A 154 7.33 -8.29 -2.96
N GLY A 155 6.89 -7.14 -2.45
CA GLY A 155 6.81 -6.89 -1.01
C GLY A 155 5.98 -7.94 -0.29
N ILE A 156 4.79 -8.28 -0.82
CA ILE A 156 3.92 -9.32 -0.26
C ILE A 156 4.60 -10.69 -0.24
N LEU A 157 5.31 -11.06 -1.33
CA LEU A 157 6.06 -12.31 -1.42
C LEU A 157 7.16 -12.38 -0.35
N VAL A 158 7.96 -11.32 -0.23
CA VAL A 158 9.05 -11.22 0.76
C VAL A 158 8.48 -11.27 2.18
N GLY A 159 7.40 -10.53 2.45
CA GLY A 159 6.72 -10.55 3.75
C GLY A 159 6.15 -11.91 4.10
N GLY A 160 5.68 -12.68 3.12
CA GLY A 160 5.18 -14.05 3.34
C GLY A 160 6.30 -15.00 3.76
N PHE A 161 7.43 -14.94 3.06
CA PHE A 161 8.62 -15.75 3.38
C PHE A 161 9.18 -15.40 4.77
N LEU A 162 9.32 -14.11 5.08
CA LEU A 162 9.77 -13.64 6.38
C LEU A 162 8.75 -13.93 7.50
N GLY A 163 7.46 -13.92 7.17
CA GLY A 163 6.37 -14.07 8.13
C GLY A 163 6.40 -15.38 8.90
N GLY A 164 6.66 -16.50 8.24
CA GLY A 164 6.80 -17.79 8.92
C GLY A 164 7.99 -17.79 9.89
N HIS A 165 9.18 -17.51 9.36
CA HIS A 165 10.42 -17.59 10.13
C HIS A 165 10.47 -16.62 11.32
N LEU A 166 10.07 -15.36 11.11
CA LEU A 166 10.06 -14.39 12.18
C LEU A 166 9.03 -14.79 13.25
N SER A 167 7.83 -15.23 12.84
CA SER A 167 6.69 -15.58 13.72
C SER A 167 7.00 -16.71 14.69
N ASP A 168 7.72 -17.71 14.21
CA ASP A 168 8.13 -18.83 15.05
C ASP A 168 9.24 -18.43 16.04
N ARG A 169 10.12 -17.48 15.68
CA ARG A 169 11.22 -17.04 16.55
C ARG A 169 10.81 -16.02 17.61
N PHE A 170 10.11 -14.96 17.21
CA PHE A 170 9.79 -13.81 18.08
C PHE A 170 8.40 -13.92 18.70
N GLY A 171 7.57 -14.82 18.19
CA GLY A 171 6.19 -15.01 18.58
C GLY A 171 5.22 -14.16 17.76
N ARG A 172 4.10 -14.78 17.39
CA ARG A 172 3.10 -14.24 16.46
C ARG A 172 2.51 -12.88 16.87
N LYS A 173 2.22 -12.69 18.16
CA LYS A 173 1.65 -11.45 18.69
C LYS A 173 2.60 -10.26 18.60
N LEU A 174 3.90 -10.48 18.85
CA LEU A 174 4.90 -9.41 18.84
C LEU A 174 5.07 -8.85 17.42
N ILE A 175 5.18 -9.76 16.44
CA ILE A 175 5.38 -9.37 15.03
C ILE A 175 4.16 -8.68 14.46
N LEU A 176 2.97 -9.13 14.82
CA LEU A 176 1.74 -8.47 14.39
C LEU A 176 1.74 -7.00 14.82
N THR A 177 2.08 -6.71 16.08
CA THR A 177 2.21 -5.31 16.56
C THR A 177 3.36 -4.57 15.87
N CYS A 178 4.53 -5.20 15.72
CA CYS A 178 5.69 -4.60 15.06
C CYS A 178 5.46 -4.33 13.57
N ALA A 179 4.58 -5.06 12.89
CA ALA A 179 4.25 -4.86 11.47
C ALA A 179 3.12 -3.83 11.27
N LEU A 180 2.20 -3.68 12.24
CA LEU A 180 1.10 -2.70 12.16
C LEU A 180 1.60 -1.26 12.17
N LEU A 181 2.67 -0.94 12.91
CA LEU A 181 3.18 0.43 13.00
C LEU A 181 3.84 0.90 11.69
N PRO A 182 4.78 0.15 11.08
CA PRO A 182 5.29 0.45 9.75
C PRO A 182 4.19 0.44 8.67
N MET A 183 3.16 -0.40 8.79
CA MET A 183 2.02 -0.36 7.86
C MET A 183 1.29 0.99 7.89
N ALA A 184 1.00 1.50 9.09
CA ALA A 184 0.30 2.77 9.25
C ALA A 184 1.15 3.96 8.75
N ILE A 185 2.46 3.93 9.03
CA ILE A 185 3.41 4.95 8.58
C ILE A 185 3.55 4.91 7.05
N THR A 186 3.83 3.74 6.47
CA THR A 186 4.05 3.63 5.02
C THR A 186 2.82 3.98 4.22
N GLY A 187 1.61 3.62 4.69
CA GLY A 187 0.36 3.99 4.04
C GLY A 187 0.06 5.49 4.10
N THR A 188 0.35 6.16 5.22
CA THR A 188 0.18 7.63 5.31
C THR A 188 1.25 8.40 4.55
N CYS A 189 2.51 7.96 4.59
CA CYS A 189 3.58 8.54 3.80
C CYS A 189 3.37 8.33 2.29
N ALA A 190 2.76 7.22 1.86
CA ALA A 190 2.49 6.97 0.45
C ALA A 190 1.53 8.02 -0.14
N ALA A 191 0.60 8.52 0.69
CA ALA A 191 -0.32 9.58 0.30
C ALA A 191 0.38 10.93 0.16
N LEU A 192 1.58 11.12 0.70
CA LEU A 192 2.33 12.39 0.65
C LEU A 192 3.62 12.26 -0.16
N ALA A 193 3.76 11.17 -0.93
CA ALA A 193 4.98 10.87 -1.64
C ALA A 193 5.25 11.94 -2.72
N PRO A 194 6.40 12.66 -2.66
CA PRO A 194 6.68 13.73 -3.63
C PRO A 194 7.18 13.18 -4.97
N THR A 195 7.70 11.96 -4.99
CA THR A 195 8.27 11.34 -6.18
C THR A 195 7.80 9.90 -6.33
N PHE A 196 7.69 9.46 -7.59
CA PHE A 196 7.30 8.09 -7.93
C PHE A 196 8.23 7.02 -7.33
N PHE A 197 9.52 7.31 -7.17
CA PHE A 197 10.47 6.37 -6.56
C PHE A 197 10.23 6.17 -5.06
N ILE A 198 9.95 7.25 -4.31
CA ILE A 198 9.61 7.16 -2.89
C ILE A 198 8.28 6.41 -2.74
N TYR A 199 7.31 6.69 -3.60
CA TYR A 199 6.05 5.97 -3.65
C TYR A 199 6.25 4.46 -3.83
N CYS A 200 7.09 4.04 -4.78
CA CYS A 200 7.44 2.64 -5.00
C CYS A 200 8.10 1.98 -3.78
N LEU A 201 9.03 2.66 -3.12
CA LEU A 201 9.68 2.15 -1.91
C LEU A 201 8.66 1.94 -0.77
N LEU A 202 7.77 2.92 -0.57
CA LEU A 202 6.72 2.83 0.44
C LEU A 202 5.74 1.69 0.12
N HIS A 203 5.44 1.45 -1.16
CA HIS A 203 4.63 0.33 -1.61
C HIS A 203 5.28 -1.03 -1.34
N PHE A 204 6.58 -1.15 -1.58
CA PHE A 204 7.31 -2.36 -1.22
C PHE A 204 7.17 -2.67 0.28
N LEU A 205 7.46 -1.67 1.13
CA LEU A 205 7.38 -1.81 2.59
C LEU A 205 5.95 -2.11 3.06
N LYS A 206 4.94 -1.43 2.49
CA LYS A 206 3.52 -1.70 2.72
C LYS A 206 3.19 -3.16 2.40
N GLY A 207 3.63 -3.67 1.25
CA GLY A 207 3.42 -5.06 0.84
C GLY A 207 4.00 -6.08 1.82
N VAL A 208 5.22 -5.85 2.30
CA VAL A 208 5.86 -6.68 3.33
C VAL A 208 4.99 -6.72 4.59
N CYS A 209 4.52 -5.55 5.06
CA CYS A 209 3.71 -5.46 6.27
C CYS A 209 2.33 -6.12 6.11
N VAL A 210 1.65 -5.91 4.99
CA VAL A 210 0.34 -6.54 4.70
C VAL A 210 0.44 -8.06 4.80
N SER A 211 1.47 -8.65 4.18
CA SER A 211 1.67 -10.10 4.18
C SER A 211 2.01 -10.63 5.58
N LEU A 212 2.90 -9.94 6.32
CA LEU A 212 3.22 -10.29 7.70
C LEU A 212 1.98 -10.29 8.59
N ILE A 213 1.13 -9.26 8.49
CA ILE A 213 -0.08 -9.15 9.30
C ILE A 213 -1.09 -10.23 8.89
N HIS A 214 -1.35 -10.39 7.59
CA HIS A 214 -2.32 -11.34 7.09
C HIS A 214 -1.98 -12.78 7.52
N MET A 215 -0.74 -13.23 7.30
CA MET A 215 -0.29 -14.57 7.70
C MET A 215 -0.41 -14.80 9.21
N ASN A 216 -0.01 -13.82 10.02
CA ASN A 216 -0.11 -13.95 11.48
C ASN A 216 -1.56 -13.96 11.96
N CYS A 217 -2.44 -13.16 11.37
CA CYS A 217 -3.87 -13.18 11.67
C CYS A 217 -4.48 -14.55 11.37
N VAL A 218 -4.26 -15.09 10.17
CA VAL A 218 -4.81 -16.40 9.75
C VAL A 218 -4.33 -17.52 10.67
N LEU A 219 -3.05 -17.53 11.05
CA LEU A 219 -2.49 -18.58 11.90
C LEU A 219 -2.91 -18.46 13.38
N LEU A 220 -3.20 -17.26 13.87
CA LEU A 220 -3.73 -17.04 15.22
C LEU A 220 -5.21 -17.42 15.32
N THR A 221 -5.95 -17.36 14.22
CA THR A 221 -7.36 -17.76 14.16
C THR A 221 -7.49 -19.19 13.66
N LEU A 222 -7.97 -20.12 14.50
CA LEU A 222 -8.28 -21.49 14.05
C LEU A 222 -9.46 -21.56 13.06
N VAL A 223 -10.17 -20.44 12.84
CA VAL A 223 -11.36 -20.33 12.00
C VAL A 223 -11.03 -19.55 10.72
N THR A 224 -10.39 -20.21 9.76
CA THR A 224 -9.97 -19.59 8.48
C THR A 224 -11.15 -19.06 7.65
N ILE A 225 -12.30 -19.72 7.71
CA ILE A 225 -13.52 -19.30 7.00
C ILE A 225 -13.94 -17.88 7.42
N LEU A 226 -13.88 -17.58 8.73
CA LEU A 226 -14.28 -16.27 9.24
C LEU A 226 -13.29 -15.17 8.80
N MET A 227 -12.01 -15.52 8.66
CA MET A 227 -11.00 -14.62 8.11
C MET A 227 -11.22 -14.32 6.62
N SER A 228 -11.58 -15.33 5.83
CA SER A 228 -11.95 -15.14 4.42
C SER A 228 -13.16 -14.22 4.29
N CYS A 229 -14.20 -14.41 5.11
CA CYS A 229 -15.35 -13.51 5.15
C CYS A 229 -14.95 -12.08 5.55
N ALA A 230 -14.08 -11.92 6.53
CA ALA A 230 -13.56 -10.62 6.96
C ALA A 230 -12.77 -9.92 5.82
N THR A 231 -11.93 -10.65 5.10
CA THR A 231 -11.20 -10.13 3.93
C THR A 231 -12.16 -9.68 2.83
N SER A 232 -13.17 -10.49 2.50
CA SER A 232 -14.19 -10.14 1.50
C SER A 232 -14.98 -8.91 1.91
N PHE A 233 -15.40 -8.84 3.18
CA PHE A 233 -16.10 -7.69 3.73
C PHE A 233 -15.26 -6.41 3.65
N GLY A 234 -13.99 -6.47 4.05
CA GLY A 234 -13.08 -5.33 3.94
C GLY A 234 -12.88 -4.86 2.49
N SER A 235 -12.82 -5.79 1.54
CA SER A 235 -12.71 -5.45 0.12
C SER A 235 -13.95 -4.73 -0.42
N ILE A 236 -15.15 -5.14 0.02
CA ILE A 236 -16.41 -4.47 -0.32
C ILE A 236 -16.45 -3.06 0.27
N VAL A 237 -16.07 -2.92 1.55
CA VAL A 237 -15.99 -1.61 2.22
C VAL A 237 -15.03 -0.69 1.48
N MET A 238 -13.87 -1.20 1.06
CA MET A 238 -12.88 -0.42 0.31
C MET A 238 -13.40 0.02 -1.05
N ALA A 239 -14.11 -0.84 -1.80
CA ALA A 239 -14.76 -0.44 -3.04
C ALA A 239 -15.81 0.68 -2.84
N GLY A 240 -16.59 0.61 -1.74
CA GLY A 240 -17.50 1.68 -1.37
C GLY A 240 -16.79 2.99 -1.01
N LEU A 241 -15.68 2.92 -0.29
CA LEU A 241 -14.85 4.09 0.02
C LEU A 241 -14.20 4.68 -1.24
N ALA A 242 -13.75 3.85 -2.18
CA ALA A 242 -13.21 4.30 -3.46
C ALA A 242 -14.25 5.05 -4.31
N PHE A 243 -15.53 4.67 -4.21
CA PHE A 243 -16.62 5.40 -4.85
C PHE A 243 -16.90 6.75 -4.16
N ALA A 244 -16.83 6.80 -2.83
CA ALA A 244 -17.05 8.03 -2.07
C ALA A 244 -15.90 9.04 -2.22
N PHE A 245 -14.66 8.56 -2.24
CA PHE A 245 -13.45 9.38 -2.31
C PHE A 245 -12.79 9.30 -3.69
N ARG A 246 -13.05 10.31 -4.52
CA ARG A 246 -12.50 10.43 -5.89
C ARG A 246 -11.04 10.91 -5.96
N ASN A 247 -10.47 11.34 -4.83
CA ASN A 247 -9.06 11.74 -4.70
C ASN A 247 -8.26 10.61 -4.07
N TRP A 248 -7.21 10.16 -4.76
CA TRP A 248 -6.37 9.05 -4.28
C TRP A 248 -5.67 9.31 -2.94
N HIS A 249 -5.23 10.55 -2.70
CA HIS A 249 -4.63 10.99 -1.43
C HIS A 249 -5.57 10.75 -0.24
N HIS A 250 -6.82 11.21 -0.36
CA HIS A 250 -7.82 11.03 0.69
C HIS A 250 -8.17 9.56 0.90
N LEU A 251 -8.31 8.79 -0.19
CA LEU A 251 -8.60 7.36 -0.11
C LEU A 251 -7.50 6.61 0.64
N GLN A 252 -6.21 6.90 0.36
CA GLN A 252 -5.09 6.30 1.10
C GLN A 252 -5.12 6.69 2.59
N LEU A 253 -5.33 7.97 2.91
CA LEU A 253 -5.39 8.43 4.30
C LEU A 253 -6.55 7.81 5.08
N VAL A 254 -7.75 7.77 4.50
CA VAL A 254 -8.95 7.19 5.14
C VAL A 254 -8.75 5.70 5.46
N MET A 255 -7.99 4.98 4.63
CA MET A 255 -7.68 3.56 4.86
C MET A 255 -6.54 3.34 5.87
N SER A 256 -5.57 4.25 5.97
CA SER A 256 -4.40 4.09 6.84
C SER A 256 -4.58 4.71 8.24
N VAL A 257 -5.32 5.81 8.38
CA VAL A 257 -5.54 6.50 9.65
C VAL A 257 -6.23 5.61 10.71
N PRO A 258 -7.26 4.80 10.40
CA PRO A 258 -7.88 3.89 11.36
C PRO A 258 -6.89 2.95 12.03
N ILE A 259 -5.83 2.54 11.32
CA ILE A 259 -4.80 1.62 11.84
C ILE A 259 -4.07 2.23 13.05
N PHE A 260 -3.86 3.56 13.09
CA PHE A 260 -3.24 4.22 14.23
C PHE A 260 -4.08 4.11 15.51
N PHE A 261 -5.40 4.18 15.40
CA PHE A 261 -6.29 4.02 16.56
C PHE A 261 -6.25 2.58 17.09
N PHE A 262 -6.08 1.59 16.21
CA PHE A 262 -5.91 0.19 16.62
C PHE A 262 -4.52 -0.10 17.22
N LEU A 263 -3.51 0.73 16.96
CA LEU A 263 -2.19 0.58 17.55
C LEU A 263 -2.17 0.90 19.06
N ILE A 264 -2.96 1.89 19.50
CA ILE A 264 -3.02 2.32 20.91
C ILE A 264 -3.32 1.14 21.87
N PRO A 265 -4.43 0.39 21.71
CA PRO A 265 -4.73 -0.73 22.59
C PRO A 265 -3.70 -1.86 22.47
N THR A 266 -3.08 -2.06 21.31
CA THR A 266 -2.02 -3.08 21.17
C THR A 266 -0.72 -2.71 21.86
N ARG A 267 -0.37 -1.43 21.93
CA ARG A 267 0.84 -0.96 22.60
C ARG A 267 0.75 -1.23 24.10
N ASP A 268 -0.37 -0.84 24.71
CA ASP A 268 -0.60 -1.05 26.13
C ASP A 268 -0.67 -2.56 26.46
N PHE A 269 -1.24 -3.35 25.53
CA PHE A 269 -1.23 -4.80 25.61
C PHE A 269 0.17 -5.42 25.50
N CYS A 270 1.03 -4.90 24.62
CA CYS A 270 2.41 -5.34 24.45
C CYS A 270 3.28 -4.96 25.65
N ILE A 271 3.13 -3.75 26.21
CA ILE A 271 3.84 -3.32 27.42
C ILE A 271 3.43 -4.20 28.60
N TRP A 272 2.13 -4.46 28.75
CA TRP A 272 1.62 -5.37 29.77
C TRP A 272 2.14 -6.80 29.58
N TRP A 273 2.17 -7.31 28.35
CA TRP A 273 2.69 -8.65 28.05
C TRP A 273 4.20 -8.77 28.28
N TYR A 274 4.98 -7.77 27.87
CA TYR A 274 6.43 -7.73 28.08
C TYR A 274 6.75 -7.64 29.57
N SER A 275 6.04 -6.78 30.31
CA SER A 275 6.11 -6.67 31.77
C SER A 275 5.81 -8.02 32.44
N ARG A 276 4.77 -8.74 31.99
CA ARG A 276 4.40 -10.05 32.55
C ARG A 276 5.41 -11.15 32.25
N ARG A 277 6.04 -11.14 31.06
CA ARG A 277 7.14 -12.08 30.73
C ARG A 277 8.40 -11.79 31.55
N VAL A 278 8.76 -10.52 31.73
CA VAL A 278 9.91 -10.12 32.55
C VAL A 278 9.66 -10.48 34.02
N CYS A 279 8.47 -10.22 34.56
CA CYS A 279 8.08 -10.70 35.89
C CYS A 279 8.15 -12.22 36.00
N PHE A 280 7.61 -12.96 35.03
CA PHE A 280 7.63 -14.42 35.06
C PHE A 280 9.05 -14.99 34.98
N TYR A 281 9.93 -14.39 34.17
CA TYR A 281 11.36 -14.77 34.10
C TYR A 281 12.09 -14.40 35.40
N SER A 282 11.78 -13.25 36.01
CA SER A 282 12.36 -12.83 37.28
C SER A 282 11.91 -13.73 38.45
N THR A 283 10.66 -14.21 38.43
CA THR A 283 10.14 -15.20 39.40
C THR A 283 10.74 -16.60 39.16
N LEU A 284 10.94 -17.02 37.92
CA LEU A 284 11.57 -18.30 37.57
C LEU A 284 13.08 -18.35 37.85
N VAL A 285 13.78 -17.22 37.71
CA VAL A 285 15.23 -17.12 37.98
C VAL A 285 15.52 -16.90 39.47
N GLY A 286 14.48 -16.81 40.33
CA GLY A 286 14.68 -16.73 41.78
C GLY A 286 15.40 -15.46 42.24
N LEU A 287 15.33 -14.37 41.47
CA LEU A 287 15.75 -13.06 41.94
C LEU A 287 14.64 -12.51 42.84
N SER A 288 14.70 -12.87 44.12
CA SER A 288 13.93 -12.20 45.17
C SER A 288 14.40 -10.76 45.27
N MET A 289 13.76 -9.87 44.53
CA MET A 289 13.97 -8.43 44.68
C MET A 289 13.20 -8.00 45.92
N GLN A 290 13.90 -7.99 47.05
CA GLN A 290 13.39 -7.50 48.32
C GLN A 290 13.19 -5.99 48.19
N THR A 291 11.93 -5.57 48.06
CA THR A 291 11.55 -4.16 48.04
C THR A 291 11.74 -3.59 49.44
N HIS A 292 12.81 -2.80 49.63
CA HIS A 292 12.86 -1.81 50.69
C HIS A 292 12.42 -0.45 50.13
N ASP A 293 11.68 0.24 50.98
CA ASP A 293 10.88 1.44 50.75
C ASP A 293 11.67 2.70 50.36
N GLU A 294 10.93 3.66 49.77
CA GLU A 294 11.21 5.09 49.51
C GLU A 294 12.15 5.54 48.35
N SER A 295 11.52 6.02 47.25
CA SER A 295 11.84 7.10 46.27
C SER A 295 13.28 7.59 45.94
N PRO A 296 13.54 8.29 44.80
CA PRO A 296 13.07 8.16 43.42
C PRO A 296 14.18 7.66 42.47
N ILE A 297 13.76 7.24 41.28
CA ILE A 297 14.51 6.49 40.27
C ILE A 297 15.67 7.30 39.65
N MET A 298 16.90 6.80 39.78
CA MET A 298 18.00 7.05 38.83
C MET A 298 18.39 5.71 38.20
N PHE A 299 18.08 5.57 36.90
CA PHE A 299 18.46 4.40 36.10
C PHE A 299 19.98 4.35 35.94
N GLN A 300 20.60 3.27 36.42
CA GLN A 300 21.97 2.93 36.02
C GLN A 300 22.00 1.48 35.55
N THR A 301 21.86 1.31 34.24
CA THR A 301 22.08 0.06 33.51
C THR A 301 23.57 -0.29 33.51
N SER A 302 23.93 -1.41 34.15
CA SER A 302 25.21 -2.08 33.92
C SER A 302 24.94 -3.43 33.28
N LEU A 303 25.19 -3.49 31.97
CA LEU A 303 25.00 -4.64 31.10
C LEU A 303 26.29 -5.48 31.12
N HIS A 304 26.33 -6.59 31.87
CA HIS A 304 27.42 -7.57 31.76
C HIS A 304 27.01 -8.68 30.79
N LEU A 305 27.50 -8.61 29.55
CA LEU A 305 27.48 -9.70 28.57
C LEU A 305 28.56 -10.74 28.93
N PRO A 306 28.28 -12.05 28.96
CA PRO A 306 29.33 -13.06 29.00
C PRO A 306 29.80 -13.40 27.57
N PHE A 307 31.08 -13.16 27.33
CA PHE A 307 31.83 -13.58 26.14
C PHE A 307 32.00 -15.11 26.10
N VAL A 308 31.86 -15.67 24.89
CA VAL A 308 32.14 -17.05 24.50
C VAL A 308 33.64 -17.36 24.65
N ASN A 309 34.00 -18.43 25.37
CA ASN A 309 35.37 -18.96 25.43
C ASN A 309 35.49 -20.19 24.51
N LEU A 310 36.28 -20.07 23.45
CA LEU A 310 36.75 -21.16 22.58
C LEU A 310 38.13 -21.61 23.08
N HIS A 311 38.25 -22.88 23.49
CA HIS A 311 39.50 -23.46 23.99
C HIS A 311 40.29 -24.10 22.83
N PHE A 312 41.44 -23.54 22.48
CA PHE A 312 42.45 -24.17 21.61
C PHE A 312 43.36 -25.06 22.46
N ASN A 313 43.51 -26.33 22.10
CA ASN A 313 44.41 -27.27 22.77
C ASN A 313 45.63 -27.53 21.88
N GLY A 314 46.83 -27.25 22.41
CA GLY A 314 48.10 -27.38 21.69
C GLY A 314 49.21 -27.91 22.59
N ASN A 315 49.85 -28.98 22.11
CA ASN A 315 51.16 -29.54 22.47
C ASN A 315 51.30 -30.35 23.77
N LYS A 316 51.59 -31.66 23.63
CA LYS A 316 52.99 -32.18 23.60
C LYS A 316 53.02 -33.71 23.40
N PHE A 317 53.75 -34.13 22.36
CA PHE A 317 54.30 -35.48 22.19
C PHE A 317 55.74 -35.48 22.73
N SER A 318 56.06 -36.39 23.67
CA SER A 318 57.42 -36.91 23.88
C SER A 318 57.44 -38.05 24.91
N ASN A 319 57.94 -39.21 24.45
CA ASN A 319 58.59 -40.32 25.18
C ASN A 319 57.76 -41.18 26.14
N LEU A 320 57.30 -42.36 25.67
CA LEU A 320 57.91 -43.69 25.87
C LEU A 320 57.04 -44.76 25.20
#